data_AF-A0A9Q5ZDW3-F1
#
_entry.id   AF-A0A9Q5ZDW3-F1
#
_cell.length_a   1.000
_cell.length_b   1.000
_cell.length_c   1.000
_cell.angle_alpha   90.00
_cell.angle_beta   90.00
_cell.angle_gamma   90.00
#
_symmetry.space_group_name_H-M   'P 1'
#
loop_
_entity.id
_entity.type
_entity.pdbx_description
1 polymer ?
#
loop_
_entity_poly.entity_id
_entity_poly.type
_entity_poly.pdbx_seq_one_letter_code
_entity_poly.pdbx_strand_id
1 'polypeptide(L)'
;MLRPVCHKTDEHRSYLQALDDFGIGELLTKLSDYCEQQEQETLAALLISQLTQSLDAGLVASYLSAMAFNRQDLLPRLINQKLSASSGDLPDDFPNTAKTPRFLYGDKLRWVGSDTDWGIAIGRFYSFAPHLCCWTWCYLIWLSKDSPSAAWTSADIAWEEDLEPLEAEPML
;
A
#
# COMPACT_ATOMS: atom_id res chain seq x y z
N MET A 1 -13.22 36.80 44.23
CA MET A 1 -12.50 36.58 42.96
C MET A 1 -12.99 35.26 42.38
N LEU A 2 -13.86 35.32 41.37
CA LEU A 2 -14.37 34.11 40.70
C LEU A 2 -13.32 33.67 39.67
N ARG A 3 -12.81 32.44 39.80
CA ARG A 3 -11.95 31.84 38.76
C ARG A 3 -12.80 31.64 37.50
N PRO A 4 -12.30 31.95 36.30
CA PRO A 4 -13.00 31.58 35.08
C PRO A 4 -12.99 30.05 34.99
N VAL A 5 -14.18 29.47 34.88
CA VAL A 5 -14.34 28.06 34.58
C VAL A 5 -13.97 27.91 33.11
N CYS A 6 -12.77 27.41 32.83
CA CYS A 6 -12.41 26.98 31.49
C CYS A 6 -13.23 25.72 31.20
N HIS A 7 -14.32 25.90 30.46
CA HIS A 7 -15.24 24.84 30.10
C HIS A 7 -14.64 24.04 28.93
N LYS A 8 -14.69 22.72 29.02
CA LYS A 8 -14.27 21.71 28.01
C LYS A 8 -14.63 22.03 26.54
N THR A 9 -15.54 22.97 26.31
CA THR A 9 -15.88 23.56 25.02
C THR A 9 -14.72 24.29 24.33
N ASP A 10 -13.80 24.89 25.08
CA ASP A 10 -12.63 25.57 24.50
C ASP A 10 -11.60 24.58 23.93
N GLU A 11 -11.39 23.44 24.62
CA GLU A 11 -10.50 22.36 24.16
C GLU A 11 -11.05 21.64 22.92
N HIS A 12 -12.36 21.42 22.86
CA HIS A 12 -12.98 20.85 21.65
C HIS A 12 -12.92 21.80 20.46
N ARG A 13 -13.05 23.10 20.71
CA ARG A 13 -12.97 24.12 19.66
C ARG A 13 -11.55 24.26 19.12
N SER A 14 -10.53 24.18 19.97
CA SER A 14 -9.14 24.21 19.53
C SER A 14 -8.75 22.95 18.76
N TYR A 15 -9.25 21.78 19.15
CA TYR A 15 -9.03 20.53 18.43
C TYR A 15 -9.66 20.57 17.02
N LEU A 16 -10.93 20.96 16.92
CA LEU A 16 -11.61 21.06 15.62
C LEU A 16 -10.97 22.12 14.71
N GLN A 17 -10.52 23.24 15.29
CA GLN A 17 -9.79 24.26 14.54
C GLN A 17 -8.46 23.71 13.99
N ALA A 18 -7.72 22.93 14.78
CA ALA A 18 -6.48 22.33 14.32
C ALA A 18 -6.74 21.35 13.15
N LEU A 19 -7.79 20.53 13.23
CA LEU A 19 -8.13 19.61 12.13
C LEU A 19 -8.46 20.35 10.83
N ASP A 20 -9.09 21.52 10.92
CA ASP A 20 -9.40 22.38 9.77
C ASP A 20 -8.13 23.06 9.23
N ASP A 21 -7.31 23.64 10.11
CA ASP A 21 -6.05 24.31 9.76
C ASP A 21 -5.05 23.37 9.05
N PHE A 22 -5.05 22.09 9.42
CA PHE A 22 -4.22 21.06 8.79
C PHE A 22 -4.92 20.33 7.63
N GLY A 23 -6.14 20.73 7.26
CA GLY A 23 -6.88 20.17 6.11
C GLY A 23 -7.34 18.72 6.30
N ILE A 24 -7.38 18.22 7.54
CA ILE A 24 -7.79 16.83 7.84
C ILE A 24 -9.28 16.63 7.54
N GLY A 25 -10.11 17.65 7.80
CA GLY A 25 -11.52 17.63 7.43
C GLY A 25 -11.73 17.47 5.93
N GLU A 26 -11.02 18.27 5.12
CA GLU A 26 -11.10 18.21 3.65
C GLU A 26 -10.59 16.85 3.11
N LEU A 27 -9.51 16.32 3.70
CA LEU A 27 -9.01 14.98 3.36
C LEU A 27 -10.07 13.92 3.60
N LEU A 28 -10.68 13.91 4.78
CA LEU A 28 -11.74 12.95 5.12
C LEU A 28 -12.92 13.11 4.15
N THR A 29 -13.42 14.32 3.90
CA THR A 29 -14.50 14.54 2.92
C THR A 29 -14.16 14.03 1.52
N LYS A 30 -12.92 14.19 1.05
CA LYS A 30 -12.51 13.62 -0.23
C LYS A 30 -12.50 12.10 -0.20
N LEU A 31 -12.08 11.48 0.90
CA LEU A 31 -12.04 10.02 1.03
C LEU A 31 -13.45 9.40 1.11
N SER A 32 -14.44 10.12 1.65
CA SER A 32 -15.82 9.60 1.70
C SER A 32 -16.44 9.37 0.33
N ASP A 33 -15.90 9.97 -0.74
CA ASP A 33 -16.32 9.68 -2.11
C ASP A 33 -15.84 8.30 -2.62
N TYR A 34 -14.90 7.66 -1.92
CA TYR A 34 -14.20 6.46 -2.37
C TYR A 34 -14.28 5.26 -1.42
N CYS A 35 -14.58 5.46 -0.13
CA CYS A 35 -14.63 4.37 0.85
C CYS A 35 -15.74 4.55 1.89
N GLU A 36 -16.11 3.46 2.55
CA GLU A 36 -17.08 3.50 3.64
C GLU A 36 -16.52 4.19 4.89
N GLN A 37 -17.41 4.73 5.72
CA GLN A 37 -17.05 5.56 6.87
C GLN A 37 -16.17 4.82 7.90
N GLN A 38 -16.24 3.50 7.98
CA GLN A 38 -15.40 2.68 8.86
C GLN A 38 -13.95 2.57 8.38
N GLU A 39 -13.71 2.66 7.07
CA GLU A 39 -12.38 2.54 6.45
C GLU A 39 -11.72 3.91 6.27
N GLN A 40 -12.51 4.97 6.25
CA GLN A 40 -12.10 6.35 6.00
C GLN A 40 -11.03 6.85 6.99
N GLU A 41 -11.24 6.66 8.29
CA GLU A 41 -10.28 7.10 9.32
C GLU A 41 -8.98 6.29 9.25
N THR A 42 -9.09 4.99 9.00
CA THR A 42 -7.94 4.08 8.86
C THR A 42 -7.10 4.46 7.65
N LEU A 43 -7.76 4.70 6.51
CA LEU A 43 -7.10 5.11 5.27
C LEU A 43 -6.47 6.49 5.40
N ALA A 44 -7.17 7.46 6.01
CA ALA A 44 -6.60 8.78 6.28
C ALA A 44 -5.33 8.69 7.15
N ALA A 45 -5.36 7.89 8.22
CA ALA A 45 -4.20 7.66 9.08
C ALA A 45 -3.03 7.04 8.33
N LEU A 46 -3.29 6.07 7.45
CA LEU A 46 -2.26 5.45 6.61
C LEU A 46 -1.65 6.44 5.62
N LEU A 47 -2.47 7.25 4.95
CA LEU A 47 -1.99 8.27 4.00
C LEU A 47 -1.14 9.34 4.69
N ILE A 48 -1.56 9.81 5.87
CA ILE A 48 -0.79 10.78 6.67
C ILE A 48 0.53 10.17 7.14
N SER A 49 0.50 8.92 7.60
CA SER A 49 1.71 8.19 8.01
C SER A 49 2.69 8.04 6.84
N GLN A 50 2.20 7.63 5.67
CA GLN A 50 3.01 7.46 4.47
C GLN A 50 3.58 8.80 3.98
N LEU A 51 2.78 9.86 4.01
CA LEU A 51 3.25 11.21 3.71
C LEU A 51 4.39 11.59 4.66
N THR A 52 4.23 11.36 5.96
CA THR A 52 5.25 11.69 6.97
C THR A 52 6.55 10.91 6.75
N GLN A 53 6.45 9.62 6.41
CA GLN A 53 7.62 8.76 6.17
C GLN A 53 8.34 9.08 4.86
N SER A 54 7.63 9.62 3.88
CA SER A 54 8.18 10.02 2.57
C SER A 54 8.79 11.43 2.58
N LEU A 55 8.68 12.18 3.69
CA LEU A 55 9.39 13.45 3.86
C LEU A 55 10.86 13.18 4.14
N ASP A 56 11.70 13.32 3.12
CA ASP A 56 13.16 13.32 3.28
C ASP A 56 13.73 14.74 3.47
N ALA A 57 14.96 14.82 3.96
CA ALA A 57 15.64 16.10 4.21
C ALA A 57 15.81 16.97 2.96
N GLY A 58 15.95 16.37 1.77
CA GLY A 58 16.07 17.08 0.50
C GLY A 58 14.74 17.68 0.03
N LEU A 59 13.64 16.94 0.19
CA LEU A 59 12.30 17.42 -0.08
C LEU A 59 11.96 18.56 0.88
N VAL A 60 12.20 18.40 2.19
CA VAL A 60 12.00 19.46 3.19
C VAL A 60 12.85 20.70 2.86
N ALA A 61 14.13 20.53 2.50
CA ALA A 61 14.99 21.64 2.09
C ALA A 61 14.47 22.35 0.83
N SER A 62 13.90 21.61 -0.11
CA SER A 62 13.29 22.16 -1.33
C SER A 62 12.05 23.00 -1.01
N TYR A 63 11.20 22.53 -0.09
CA TYR A 63 10.05 23.29 0.41
C TYR A 63 10.49 24.56 1.14
N LEU A 64 11.46 24.47 2.05
CA LEU A 64 12.01 25.63 2.76
C LEU A 64 12.58 26.67 1.80
N SER A 65 13.29 26.22 0.77
CA SER A 65 13.84 27.10 -0.27
C SER A 65 12.72 27.77 -1.08
N ALA A 66 11.71 27.00 -1.53
CA ALA A 66 10.59 27.54 -2.28
C ALA A 66 9.78 28.57 -1.47
N MET A 67 9.60 28.34 -0.16
CA MET A 67 8.98 29.30 0.76
C MET A 67 9.82 30.57 0.92
N ALA A 68 11.14 30.44 1.11
CA ALA A 68 12.05 31.58 1.25
C ALA A 68 12.09 32.48 0.01
N PHE A 69 11.88 31.90 -1.19
CA PHE A 69 11.84 32.64 -2.46
C PHE A 69 10.42 32.97 -2.95
N ASN A 70 9.38 32.73 -2.13
CA ASN A 70 7.96 32.92 -2.46
C ASN A 70 7.51 32.28 -3.79
N ARG A 71 8.07 31.11 -4.12
CA ARG A 71 7.83 30.35 -5.36
C ARG A 71 6.77 29.28 -5.13
N GLN A 72 5.56 29.73 -4.79
CA GLN A 72 4.44 28.85 -4.46
C GLN A 72 3.95 28.03 -5.68
N ASP A 73 4.25 28.48 -6.89
CA ASP A 73 3.96 27.82 -8.16
C ASP A 73 4.70 26.49 -8.36
N LEU A 74 5.81 26.28 -7.63
CA LEU A 74 6.61 25.07 -7.71
C LEU A 74 6.19 24.00 -6.68
N LEU A 75 5.42 24.36 -5.65
CA LEU A 75 5.04 23.47 -4.54
C LEU A 75 4.16 22.28 -4.97
N PRO A 76 3.16 22.41 -5.86
CA PRO A 76 2.33 21.28 -6.28
C PRO A 76 3.11 20.21 -7.07
N ARG A 77 4.26 20.57 -7.65
CA ARG A 77 5.10 19.66 -8.44
C ARG A 77 6.05 18.83 -7.60
N LEU A 78 6.32 19.24 -6.35
CA LEU A 78 7.22 18.56 -5.43
C LEU A 78 6.57 17.31 -4.81
N ILE A 79 5.25 17.30 -4.60
CA ILE A 79 4.46 16.12 -4.17
C ILE A 79 4.00 15.27 -5.37
N ASN A 80 4.82 15.15 -6.42
CA ASN A 80 4.66 14.02 -7.34
C ASN A 80 5.24 12.76 -6.68
N GLN A 81 4.62 12.31 -5.60
CA GLN A 81 4.89 11.01 -5.01
C GLN A 81 4.32 9.97 -5.97
N LYS A 82 5.14 9.53 -6.94
CA LYS A 82 5.04 8.12 -7.33
C LYS A 82 5.22 7.34 -6.03
N LEU A 83 4.31 6.41 -5.73
CA LEU A 83 4.59 5.26 -4.86
C LEU A 83 5.78 4.52 -5.49
N SER A 84 6.94 5.10 -5.27
CA SER A 84 8.21 4.56 -5.68
C SER A 84 8.53 3.67 -4.49
N ALA A 85 8.39 2.35 -4.68
CA ALA A 85 9.07 1.42 -3.79
C ALA A 85 10.52 1.92 -3.72
N SER A 86 10.88 2.54 -2.61
CA SER A 86 12.18 3.15 -2.42
C SER A 86 13.18 2.01 -2.40
N SER A 87 13.98 1.98 -3.47
CA SER A 87 15.01 1.00 -3.83
C SER A 87 14.53 -0.45 -4.01
N GLY A 88 15.20 -1.18 -4.90
CA GLY A 88 15.02 -2.62 -5.04
C GLY A 88 15.59 -3.41 -3.85
N ASP A 89 15.79 -2.75 -2.72
CA ASP A 89 16.31 -3.35 -1.50
C ASP A 89 15.15 -3.88 -0.67
N LEU A 90 15.39 -5.01 -0.02
CA LEU A 90 14.43 -5.60 0.90
C LEU A 90 14.27 -4.71 2.14
N PRO A 91 13.13 -4.79 2.86
CA PRO A 91 12.95 -4.13 4.14
C PRO A 91 14.09 -4.46 5.12
N ASP A 92 14.51 -3.48 5.94
CA ASP A 92 15.61 -3.62 6.90
C ASP A 92 15.41 -4.78 7.90
N ASP A 93 14.16 -5.15 8.15
CA ASP A 93 13.74 -6.19 9.08
C ASP A 93 13.54 -7.56 8.41
N PHE A 94 13.73 -7.67 7.09
CA PHE A 94 13.68 -8.93 6.36
C PHE A 94 14.87 -9.84 6.72
N PRO A 95 14.67 -11.16 6.94
CA PRO A 95 13.42 -11.91 6.81
C PRO A 95 12.61 -12.05 8.11
N ASN A 96 12.95 -11.32 9.18
CA ASN A 96 12.39 -11.58 10.53
C ASN A 96 10.90 -11.27 10.66
N THR A 97 10.39 -10.28 9.92
CA THR A 97 8.98 -9.86 9.95
C THR A 97 8.16 -10.36 8.77
N ALA A 98 8.82 -10.94 7.76
CA ALA A 98 8.14 -11.50 6.60
C ALA A 98 7.27 -12.69 7.05
N LYS A 99 6.01 -12.70 6.64
CA LYS A 99 5.13 -13.85 6.86
C LYS A 99 5.76 -15.09 6.24
N THR A 100 5.56 -16.25 6.83
CA THR A 100 5.98 -17.51 6.20
C THR A 100 5.20 -17.68 4.87
N PRO A 101 5.89 -17.92 3.75
CA PRO A 101 5.24 -18.14 2.46
C PRO A 101 4.29 -19.34 2.52
N ARG A 102 3.08 -19.17 2.00
CA ARG A 102 2.00 -20.18 2.01
C ARG A 102 2.30 -21.36 1.10
N PHE A 103 3.00 -21.14 -0.01
CA PHE A 103 3.26 -22.15 -1.03
C PHE A 103 4.75 -22.47 -1.16
N LEU A 104 5.03 -23.70 -1.56
CA LEU A 104 6.37 -24.24 -1.74
C LEU A 104 6.70 -24.45 -3.21
N TYR A 105 8.00 -24.64 -3.49
CA TYR A 105 8.43 -25.05 -4.82
C TYR A 105 7.85 -26.41 -5.19
N GLY A 106 7.29 -26.50 -6.39
CA GLY A 106 6.61 -27.71 -6.88
C GLY A 106 5.11 -27.74 -6.62
N ASP A 107 4.57 -26.81 -5.81
CA ASP A 107 3.12 -26.74 -5.59
C ASP A 107 2.41 -26.39 -6.90
N LYS A 108 1.30 -27.08 -7.16
CA LYS A 108 0.39 -26.76 -8.26
C LYS A 108 -0.57 -25.68 -7.81
N LEU A 109 -0.52 -24.52 -8.45
CA LEU A 109 -1.30 -23.35 -8.09
C LEU A 109 -2.11 -22.88 -9.29
N ARG A 110 -3.24 -22.24 -9.01
CA ARG A 110 -4.02 -21.50 -10.01
C ARG A 110 -4.34 -20.11 -9.49
N TRP A 111 -4.63 -19.20 -10.41
CA TRP A 111 -5.13 -17.89 -10.02
C TRP A 111 -6.55 -18.04 -9.47
N VAL A 112 -6.87 -17.26 -8.44
CA VAL A 112 -8.22 -17.24 -7.85
C VAL A 112 -9.24 -16.81 -8.90
N GLY A 113 -10.27 -17.62 -9.12
CA GLY A 113 -11.32 -17.39 -10.11
C GLY A 113 -11.70 -18.64 -10.90
N SER A 114 -12.68 -18.51 -11.80
CA SER A 114 -13.10 -19.56 -12.74
C SER A 114 -12.32 -19.49 -14.04
N ASP A 115 -11.93 -20.64 -14.60
CA ASP A 115 -11.23 -20.78 -15.89
C ASP A 115 -9.92 -19.97 -15.98
N THR A 116 -9.19 -19.94 -14.87
CA THR A 116 -7.93 -19.20 -14.75
C THR A 116 -6.73 -20.04 -15.18
N ASP A 117 -5.62 -19.35 -15.44
CA ASP A 117 -4.33 -19.99 -15.64
C ASP A 117 -3.90 -20.78 -14.39
N TRP A 118 -3.09 -21.82 -14.63
CA TRP A 118 -2.56 -22.66 -13.57
C TRP A 118 -1.18 -23.18 -13.93
N GLY A 119 -0.44 -23.63 -12.95
CA GLY A 119 0.93 -24.06 -13.17
C GLY A 119 1.61 -24.55 -11.91
N ILE A 120 2.92 -24.63 -11.97
CA ILE A 120 3.77 -25.09 -10.88
C ILE A 120 4.60 -23.91 -10.37
N ALA A 121 4.63 -23.70 -9.06
CA ALA A 121 5.53 -22.72 -8.45
C ALA A 121 7.00 -23.16 -8.61
N ILE A 122 7.76 -22.43 -9.41
CA ILE A 122 9.18 -22.71 -9.69
C ILE A 122 10.13 -21.71 -9.01
N GLY A 123 9.59 -20.59 -8.52
CA GLY A 123 10.34 -19.51 -7.91
C GLY A 123 9.45 -18.70 -6.98
N ARG A 124 10.06 -18.01 -6.02
CA ARG A 124 9.39 -17.01 -5.19
C ARG A 124 10.39 -15.95 -4.75
N PHE A 125 9.90 -14.74 -4.59
CA PHE A 125 10.69 -13.62 -4.08
C PHE A 125 9.79 -12.70 -3.26
N TYR A 126 10.39 -11.95 -2.35
CA TYR A 126 9.67 -10.99 -1.53
C TYR A 126 9.73 -9.62 -2.23
N SER A 127 8.58 -9.01 -2.47
CA SER A 127 8.48 -7.76 -3.22
C SER A 127 7.35 -6.88 -2.70
N PHE A 128 7.46 -5.58 -2.92
CA PHE A 128 6.40 -4.63 -2.62
C PHE A 128 5.24 -4.81 -3.60
N ALA A 129 4.07 -5.17 -3.10
CA ALA A 129 2.81 -5.28 -3.83
C ALA A 129 2.12 -3.91 -3.84
N PRO A 130 2.08 -3.17 -4.97
CA PRO A 130 1.55 -1.81 -4.99
C PRO A 130 0.06 -1.74 -4.67
N HIS A 131 -0.72 -2.76 -5.08
CA HIS A 131 -2.16 -2.85 -4.85
C HIS A 131 -2.52 -3.14 -3.39
N LEU A 132 -1.63 -3.79 -2.63
CA LEU A 132 -1.78 -3.99 -1.18
C LEU A 132 -1.03 -2.95 -0.34
N CYS A 133 -0.23 -2.10 -0.98
CA CYS A 133 0.68 -1.16 -0.32
C CYS A 133 1.54 -1.81 0.78
N CYS A 134 1.95 -3.07 0.60
CA CYS A 134 2.75 -3.80 1.57
C CYS A 134 3.73 -4.77 0.90
N TRP A 135 4.73 -5.23 1.65
CA TRP A 135 5.63 -6.28 1.19
C TRP A 135 5.01 -7.66 1.38
N THR A 136 4.99 -8.47 0.32
CA THR A 136 4.42 -9.81 0.33
C THR A 136 5.19 -10.75 -0.60
N TRP A 137 4.85 -12.04 -0.57
CA TRP A 137 5.44 -13.03 -1.47
C TRP A 137 4.84 -12.92 -2.87
N CYS A 138 5.72 -12.93 -3.87
CA CYS A 138 5.38 -13.10 -5.27
C CYS A 138 5.98 -14.41 -5.76
N TYR A 139 5.21 -15.16 -6.54
CA TYR A 139 5.58 -16.48 -7.05
C TYR A 139 5.78 -16.41 -8.55
N LEU A 140 6.84 -17.07 -9.02
CA LEU A 140 7.05 -17.37 -10.44
C LEU A 140 6.43 -18.73 -10.73
N ILE A 141 5.43 -18.74 -11.60
CA ILE A 141 4.64 -19.92 -11.94
C ILE A 141 5.02 -20.37 -13.35
N TRP A 142 5.43 -21.63 -13.49
CA TRP A 142 5.54 -22.29 -14.78
C TRP A 142 4.14 -22.73 -15.21
N LEU A 143 3.61 -22.11 -16.25
CA LEU A 143 2.24 -22.37 -16.71
C LEU A 143 2.10 -23.76 -17.33
N SER A 144 0.98 -24.41 -17.06
CA SER A 144 0.62 -25.63 -17.77
C SER A 144 0.40 -25.35 -19.26
N LYS A 145 0.65 -26.34 -20.11
CA LYS A 145 0.38 -26.22 -21.55
C LYS A 145 -1.12 -26.05 -21.86
N ASP A 146 -1.97 -26.48 -20.94
CA ASP A 146 -3.43 -26.42 -21.08
C ASP A 146 -4.02 -25.14 -20.47
N SER A 147 -3.19 -24.25 -19.92
CA SER A 147 -3.66 -22.97 -19.40
C SER A 147 -3.99 -21.99 -20.53
N PRO A 148 -5.05 -21.17 -20.41
CA PRO A 148 -5.45 -20.19 -21.43
C PRO A 148 -4.29 -19.34 -22.00
N SER A 149 -3.37 -18.90 -21.15
CA SER A 149 -2.26 -18.01 -21.54
C SER A 149 -1.03 -18.77 -22.06
N ALA A 150 -1.01 -20.10 -22.01
CA ALA A 150 0.14 -20.92 -22.41
C ALA A 150 0.53 -20.77 -23.89
N ALA A 151 -0.41 -20.30 -24.72
CA ALA A 151 -0.16 -19.97 -26.12
C ALA A 151 0.82 -18.78 -26.32
N TRP A 152 0.98 -17.93 -25.30
CA TRP A 152 1.71 -16.66 -25.41
C TRP A 152 2.89 -16.55 -24.44
N THR A 153 2.82 -17.22 -23.28
CA THR A 153 3.90 -17.26 -22.30
C THR A 153 4.02 -18.62 -21.63
N SER A 154 5.23 -19.02 -21.25
CA SER A 154 5.50 -20.28 -20.53
C SER A 154 5.54 -20.09 -19.01
N ALA A 155 5.66 -18.85 -18.54
CA ALA A 155 5.69 -18.53 -17.12
C ALA A 155 5.07 -17.16 -16.88
N ASP A 156 4.51 -16.99 -15.68
CA ASP A 156 3.98 -15.71 -15.23
C ASP A 156 4.26 -15.51 -13.73
N ILE A 157 4.07 -14.28 -13.24
CA ILE A 157 4.22 -13.93 -11.84
C ILE A 157 2.86 -13.60 -11.22
N ALA A 158 2.67 -13.99 -9.96
CA ALA A 158 1.46 -13.67 -9.21
C ALA A 158 1.77 -13.43 -7.74
N TRP A 159 0.96 -12.58 -7.11
CA TRP A 159 1.05 -12.35 -5.68
C TRP A 159 0.42 -13.51 -4.90
N GLU A 160 0.87 -13.74 -3.66
CA GLU A 160 0.44 -14.86 -2.84
C GLU A 160 -1.08 -14.90 -2.60
N GLU A 161 -1.72 -13.74 -2.50
CA GLU A 161 -3.16 -13.58 -2.33
C GLU A 161 -3.97 -13.92 -3.59
N ASP A 162 -3.36 -13.82 -4.77
CA ASP A 162 -4.00 -14.10 -6.05
C ASP A 162 -3.98 -15.60 -6.39
N LEU A 163 -3.33 -16.42 -5.56
CA LEU A 163 -3.10 -17.84 -5.81
C LEU A 163 -3.84 -18.72 -4.80
N GLU A 164 -4.31 -19.85 -5.31
CA GLU A 164 -4.84 -20.95 -4.52
C GLU A 164 -4.29 -22.31 -5.00
N PRO A 165 -4.23 -23.32 -4.12
CA PRO A 165 -3.86 -24.67 -4.52
C PRO A 165 -4.79 -25.18 -5.62
N LEU A 166 -4.23 -25.74 -6.68
CA LEU A 166 -5.00 -26.51 -7.64
C LEU A 166 -5.41 -27.81 -6.92
N GLU A 167 -6.70 -27.94 -6.58
CA GLU A 167 -7.22 -29.15 -5.93
C GLU A 167 -6.76 -30.38 -6.71
N ALA A 168 -6.08 -31.29 -6.02
CA ALA A 168 -5.82 -32.60 -6.60
C ALA A 168 -7.17 -33.29 -6.76
N GLU A 169 -7.51 -33.73 -7.98
CA GLU A 169 -8.63 -34.64 -8.17
C GLU A 169 -8.51 -35.75 -7.12
N PRO A 170 -9.56 -36.02 -6.33
CA PRO A 170 -9.53 -37.15 -5.41
C PRO A 170 -9.26 -38.39 -6.27
N MET A 171 -8.15 -39.08 -5.98
CA MET A 171 -7.86 -40.37 -6.58
C MET A 171 -9.02 -41.31 -6.21
N LEU A 172 -9.92 -41.54 -7.17
CA LEU A 172 -10.97 -42.56 -7.14
C LEU A 172 -10.37 -43.94 -7.46
#